data_AF-A0A512JA16-F1
#
_entry.id   AF-A0A512JA16-F1
#
_cell.length_a   1.000
_cell.length_b   1.000
_cell.length_c   1.000
_cell.angle_alpha   90.00
_cell.angle_beta   90.00
_cell.angle_gamma   90.00
#
_symmetry.space_group_name_H-M   'P 1'
#
loop_
_entity.id
_entity.type
_entity.pdbx_description
1 polymer ?
#
loop_
_entity_poly.entity_id
_entity_poly.type
_entity_poly.pdbx_seq_one_letter_code
_entity_poly.pdbx_strand_id
1 'polypeptide(L)'
;MSGTKKLDAGKPDAARPKDFPTHANDSDAERFVAEADLTEYDFSGFQPMRFELEAKSASINMRVPESLLRAVKETARAQGIPYQRYIRLAIERALAKGR
;
A
#
# COMPACT_ATOMS: atom_id res chain seq x y z
N MET A 1 -47.75 -4.91 -35.76
CA MET A 1 -46.85 -3.74 -35.89
C MET A 1 -47.05 -2.93 -34.62
N SER A 2 -46.09 -2.60 -33.78
CA SER A 2 -44.66 -2.41 -33.96
C SER A 2 -43.98 -2.81 -32.65
N GLY A 3 -42.86 -3.52 -32.76
CA GLY A 3 -41.90 -3.59 -31.66
C GLY A 3 -41.11 -2.29 -31.53
N THR A 4 -40.07 -2.36 -30.71
CA THR A 4 -39.06 -1.33 -30.36
C THR A 4 -39.49 -0.49 -29.15
N LYS A 5 -38.65 -0.24 -28.14
CA LYS A 5 -37.22 -0.45 -27.99
C LYS A 5 -36.89 -0.52 -26.50
N LYS A 6 -36.18 -1.56 -26.06
CA LYS A 6 -35.44 -1.51 -24.81
C LYS A 6 -34.46 -0.34 -24.91
N LEU A 7 -34.50 0.57 -23.94
CA LEU A 7 -33.40 1.49 -23.70
C LEU A 7 -32.54 0.82 -22.65
N ASP A 8 -31.61 0.00 -23.13
CA ASP A 8 -30.51 -0.51 -22.34
C ASP A 8 -29.70 0.70 -21.90
N ALA A 9 -29.77 1.06 -20.62
CA ALA A 9 -28.82 1.97 -19.99
C ALA A 9 -27.49 1.24 -19.92
N GLY A 10 -26.77 1.24 -21.04
CA GLY A 10 -25.39 0.81 -21.14
C GLY A 10 -24.58 1.61 -20.13
N LYS A 11 -24.09 0.91 -19.11
CA LYS A 11 -23.01 1.35 -18.25
C LYS A 11 -21.91 1.93 -19.15
N PRO A 12 -21.50 3.21 -19.00
CA PRO A 12 -20.41 3.72 -19.82
C PRO A 12 -19.17 2.86 -19.56
N ASP A 13 -18.52 2.48 -20.65
CA ASP A 13 -17.25 1.75 -20.69
C ASP A 13 -16.35 2.22 -19.54
N ALA A 14 -15.80 1.27 -18.77
CA ALA A 14 -14.76 1.57 -17.80
C ALA A 14 -13.53 2.03 -18.60
N ALA A 15 -13.47 3.34 -18.88
CA ALA A 15 -12.32 3.99 -19.50
C ALA A 15 -11.07 3.65 -18.67
N ARG A 16 -9.95 3.42 -19.35
CA ARG A 16 -8.68 3.16 -18.68
C ARG A 16 -8.41 4.29 -17.67
N PRO A 17 -8.08 3.96 -16.40
CA PRO A 17 -7.78 4.98 -15.40
C PRO A 17 -6.62 5.87 -15.88
N LYS A 18 -6.67 7.14 -15.52
CA LYS A 18 -5.69 8.17 -15.89
C LYS A 18 -4.37 7.94 -15.16
N ASP A 19 -3.25 8.29 -15.77
CA ASP A 19 -1.96 8.24 -15.09
C ASP A 19 -1.94 9.22 -13.90
N PHE A 20 -1.31 8.81 -12.80
CA PHE A 20 -1.19 9.66 -11.61
C PHE A 20 -0.24 10.85 -11.89
N PRO A 21 -0.65 12.11 -11.64
CA PRO A 21 0.13 13.28 -12.02
C PRO A 21 1.39 13.45 -11.17
N THR A 22 2.41 14.07 -11.76
CA THR A 22 3.59 14.54 -11.02
C THR A 22 3.39 16.00 -10.61
N HIS A 23 3.61 16.31 -9.34
CA HIS A 23 3.53 17.68 -8.80
C HIS A 23 4.93 18.24 -8.54
N ALA A 24 5.13 19.53 -8.81
CA ALA A 24 6.42 20.19 -8.66
C ALA A 24 6.71 20.62 -7.20
N ASN A 25 5.68 20.77 -6.38
CA ASN A 25 5.77 21.16 -4.97
C ASN A 25 4.60 20.59 -4.18
N ASP A 26 4.74 20.61 -2.85
CA ASP A 26 3.75 20.05 -1.93
C ASP A 26 2.40 20.77 -2.01
N SER A 27 2.38 22.10 -2.17
CA SER A 27 1.13 22.88 -2.24
C SER A 27 0.26 22.48 -3.45
N ASP A 28 0.90 22.18 -4.58
CA ASP A 28 0.20 21.68 -5.77
C ASP A 28 -0.34 20.27 -5.58
N ALA A 29 0.40 19.40 -4.87
CA ALA A 29 -0.06 18.07 -4.53
C ALA A 29 -1.24 18.11 -3.54
N GLU A 30 -1.16 18.97 -2.52
CA GLU A 30 -2.23 19.19 -1.54
C GLU A 30 -3.52 19.63 -2.21
N ARG A 31 -3.43 20.62 -3.11
CA ARG A 31 -4.58 21.10 -3.88
C ARG A 31 -5.17 20.03 -4.77
N PHE A 32 -4.32 19.25 -5.46
CA PHE A 32 -4.78 18.13 -6.28
C PHE A 32 -5.57 17.10 -5.47
N VAL A 33 -5.04 16.68 -4.31
CA VAL A 33 -5.72 15.70 -3.45
C VAL A 33 -7.05 16.25 -2.90
N ALA A 34 -7.14 17.56 -2.64
CA ALA A 34 -8.34 18.19 -2.13
C ALA A 34 -9.47 18.31 -3.17
N GLU A 35 -9.12 18.47 -4.45
CA GLU A 35 -10.08 18.85 -5.50
C GLU A 35 -10.36 17.73 -6.51
N ALA A 36 -9.43 16.81 -6.74
CA ALA A 36 -9.56 15.77 -7.76
C ALA A 36 -10.40 14.57 -7.28
N ASP A 37 -11.17 13.98 -8.21
CA ASP A 37 -11.74 12.65 -7.99
C ASP A 37 -10.65 11.59 -8.17
N LEU A 38 -10.14 11.08 -7.05
CA LEU A 38 -9.07 10.10 -7.05
C LEU A 38 -9.47 8.75 -7.65
N THR A 39 -10.78 8.45 -7.79
CA THR A 39 -11.24 7.16 -8.35
C THR A 39 -10.94 7.02 -9.84
N GLU A 40 -10.61 8.13 -10.53
CA GLU A 40 -10.31 8.15 -11.96
C GLU A 40 -8.85 7.78 -12.30
N TYR A 41 -7.97 7.61 -11.30
CA TYR A 41 -6.53 7.47 -11.50
C TYR A 41 -6.01 6.04 -11.28
N ASP A 42 -4.92 5.70 -11.96
CA ASP A 42 -4.26 4.41 -11.85
C ASP A 42 -3.29 4.38 -10.65
N PHE A 43 -3.57 3.48 -9.71
CA PHE A 43 -2.73 3.21 -8.54
C PHE A 43 -1.97 1.88 -8.64
N SER A 44 -1.99 1.19 -9.79
CA SER A 44 -1.36 -0.13 -9.96
C SER A 44 0.15 -0.14 -9.65
N GLY A 45 0.83 1.00 -9.84
CA GLY A 45 2.25 1.19 -9.50
C GLY A 45 2.52 1.52 -8.02
N PHE A 46 1.49 1.84 -7.24
CA PHE A 46 1.66 2.23 -5.84
C PHE A 46 1.94 0.99 -4.98
N GLN A 47 2.86 1.15 -4.03
CA GLN A 47 3.16 0.10 -3.06
C GLN A 47 2.34 0.33 -1.78
N PRO A 48 1.61 -0.67 -1.28
CA PRO A 48 0.89 -0.55 -0.02
C PRO A 48 1.83 -0.14 1.11
N MET A 49 1.58 1.03 1.71
CA MET A 49 2.30 1.47 2.91
C MET A 49 1.52 1.02 4.15
N ARG A 50 2.17 0.24 5.01
CA ARG A 50 1.59 -0.19 6.30
C ARG A 50 2.15 0.67 7.43
N PHE A 51 1.27 1.45 8.05
CA PHE A 51 1.59 2.21 9.25
C PHE A 51 1.52 1.30 10.48
N GLU A 52 2.37 1.55 11.47
CA GLU A 52 2.27 0.94 12.79
C GLU A 52 1.12 1.62 13.55
N LEU A 53 -0.10 1.08 13.44
CA LEU A 53 -1.29 1.67 14.08
C LEU A 53 -1.52 1.12 15.51
N GLU A 54 -1.05 -0.10 15.79
CA GLU A 54 -1.20 -0.71 17.10
C GLU A 54 -0.06 -0.33 18.06
N ALA A 55 -0.41 -0.06 19.31
CA ALA A 55 0.56 0.16 20.38
C ALA A 55 1.39 -1.11 20.65
N LYS A 56 2.65 -0.94 21.05
CA LYS A 56 3.56 -2.03 21.43
C LYS A 56 3.17 -2.62 22.79
N SER A 57 2.04 -3.33 22.84
CA SER A 57 1.40 -3.83 24.08
C SER A 57 1.92 -5.20 24.55
N ALA A 58 2.68 -5.93 23.71
CA ALA A 58 3.21 -7.24 24.02
C ALA A 58 4.69 -7.39 23.60
N SER A 59 5.43 -8.23 24.33
CA SER A 59 6.85 -8.50 24.12
C SER A 59 7.10 -9.96 23.71
N ILE A 60 8.03 -10.16 22.78
CA ILE A 60 8.54 -11.49 22.40
C ILE A 60 9.95 -11.65 22.97
N ASN A 61 10.15 -12.68 23.79
CA ASN A 61 11.48 -13.05 24.30
C ASN A 61 11.90 -14.39 23.70
N MET A 62 12.98 -14.42 22.91
CA MET A 62 13.48 -15.64 22.28
C MET A 62 15.01 -15.63 22.18
N ARG A 63 15.61 -16.82 22.09
CA ARG A 63 17.03 -16.99 21.74
C ARG A 63 17.16 -17.28 20.24
N VAL A 64 18.14 -16.65 19.60
CA VAL A 64 18.46 -16.86 18.19
C VAL A 64 19.97 -16.97 18.00
N PRO A 65 20.44 -17.64 16.94
CA PRO A 65 21.86 -17.61 16.57
C PRO A 65 22.34 -16.16 16.35
N GLU A 66 23.59 -15.88 16.73
CA GLU A 66 24.18 -14.55 16.55
C GLU A 66 24.22 -14.12 15.08
N SER A 67 24.55 -15.07 14.20
CA SER A 67 24.57 -14.85 12.75
C SER A 67 23.22 -14.38 12.21
N LEU A 68 22.12 -14.93 12.73
CA LEU A 68 20.78 -14.53 12.33
C LEU A 68 20.47 -13.10 12.79
N LEU A 69 20.80 -12.76 14.04
CA LEU A 69 20.60 -11.40 14.55
C LEU A 69 21.42 -10.37 13.75
N ARG A 70 22.65 -10.72 13.35
CA ARG A 70 23.49 -9.88 12.50
C ARG A 70 22.82 -9.64 11.14
N ALA A 71 22.38 -10.69 10.46
CA ALA A 71 21.70 -10.58 9.16
C ALA A 71 20.43 -9.72 9.23
N VAL A 72 19.65 -9.86 10.30
CA VAL A 72 18.46 -9.03 10.57
C VAL A 72 18.82 -7.55 10.68
N LYS A 73 19.86 -7.22 11.45
CA LYS A 73 20.31 -5.82 11.63
C LYS A 73 20.83 -5.22 10.33
N GLU A 74 21.60 -5.96 9.56
CA GLU A 74 22.13 -5.52 8.27
C GLU A 74 21.00 -5.24 7.27
N THR A 75 20.02 -6.14 7.20
CA THR A 75 18.86 -5.97 6.30
C THR A 75 17.99 -4.79 6.72
N ALA A 76 17.73 -4.62 8.01
CA ALA A 76 16.97 -3.49 8.53
C ALA A 76 17.65 -2.15 8.22
N ARG A 77 18.99 -2.09 8.39
CA ARG A 77 19.79 -0.91 8.03
C ARG A 77 19.69 -0.59 6.54
N ALA A 78 19.77 -1.60 5.66
CA ALA A 78 19.63 -1.40 4.22
C ALA A 78 18.24 -0.86 3.83
N GLN A 79 17.21 -1.14 4.63
CA GLN A 79 15.84 -0.63 4.45
C GLN A 79 15.57 0.67 5.21
N GLY A 80 16.54 1.24 5.92
CA GLY A 80 16.36 2.48 6.69
C GLY A 80 15.38 2.37 7.86
N ILE A 81 15.15 1.17 8.40
CA ILE A 81 14.21 0.93 9.51
C ILE A 81 14.89 0.33 10.74
N PRO A 82 14.35 0.53 11.96
CA PRO A 82 14.84 -0.15 13.15
C PRO A 82 14.73 -1.68 13.01
N TYR A 83 15.73 -2.42 13.51
CA TYR A 83 15.75 -3.88 13.37
C TYR A 83 14.55 -4.58 14.03
N GLN A 84 14.01 -4.03 15.13
CA GLN A 84 12.79 -4.55 15.76
C GLN A 84 11.56 -4.38 14.86
N ARG A 85 11.46 -3.27 14.11
CA ARG A 85 10.41 -3.05 13.12
C ARG A 85 10.52 -4.07 11.99
N TYR A 86 11.75 -4.33 11.51
CA TYR A 86 11.99 -5.37 10.51
C TYR A 86 11.52 -6.75 10.98
N ILE A 87 11.84 -7.15 12.22
CA ILE A 87 11.39 -8.43 12.79
C ILE A 87 9.86 -8.51 12.78
N ARG A 88 9.17 -7.46 13.23
CA ARG A 88 7.71 -7.42 13.24
C ARG A 88 7.13 -7.57 11.82
N LEU A 89 7.64 -6.81 10.85
CA LEU A 89 7.20 -6.89 9.46
C LEU A 89 7.43 -8.28 8.87
N ALA A 90 8.52 -8.95 9.22
CA ALA A 90 8.79 -10.31 8.79
C ALA A 90 7.74 -11.30 9.34
N ILE A 91 7.38 -11.19 10.62
CA ILE A 91 6.32 -12.02 11.25
C ILE A 91 4.97 -11.74 10.59
N GLU A 92 4.59 -10.48 10.43
CA GLU A 92 3.33 -10.09 9.79
C GLU A 92 3.21 -10.63 8.37
N ARG A 93 4.27 -10.52 7.56
CA ARG A 93 4.30 -11.04 6.19
C ARG A 93 4.19 -12.56 6.15
N ALA A 94 4.84 -13.26 7.08
CA ALA A 94 4.74 -14.71 7.18
C ALA A 94 3.30 -15.16 7.50
N LEU A 95 2.63 -14.47 8.41
CA LEU A 95 1.24 -14.75 8.78
C LEU A 95 0.24 -14.40 7.68
N ALA A 96 0.49 -13.34 6.90
CA ALA A 96 -0.37 -12.94 5.79
C ALA A 96 -0.33 -13.94 4.62
N LYS A 97 0.82 -14.57 4.35
CA LYS A 97 0.98 -15.58 3.29
C LYS A 97 0.36 -16.94 3.63
N GLY A 98 0.11 -17.20 4.91
CA GLY A 98 -0.47 -18.45 5.39
C GLY A 98 -2.00 -18.45 5.48
N ARG A 99 -2.66 -17.39 5.03
CA ARG A 99 -4.11 -17.28 4.86
C ARG A 99 -4.46 -17.32 3.38
#